data_AF-C9RI21-F1
#
_entry.id   AF-C9RI21-F1
#
_cell.length_a   1.000
_cell.length_b   1.000
_cell.length_c   1.000
_cell.angle_alpha   90.00
_cell.angle_beta   90.00
_cell.angle_gamma   90.00
#
_symmetry.space_group_name_H-M   'P 1'
#
loop_
_entity.id
_entity.type
_entity.pdbx_description
1 polymer ?
#
loop_
_entity_poly.entity_id
_entity_poly.type
_entity_poly.pdbx_seq_one_letter_code
_entity_poly.pdbx_strand_id
1 'polypeptide(L)'
;MMLIAISGVIAVISFVFSLFFSYFLIKRMVKFKYGFDLHKKDKIKVPEMGGLSPLFTNSLLIPYLSPIFLIPITTSGIIGIIDDIAKLSPKEKLILLFISGLFVGGIFYEYGEINSLSYIIGIAVGITIFSNLTNMLAGFNGLEIGMGVISSIFFSLILFLKGHILEGMLCLIFSCSYLGLLVFNKYPARIFPGDVGTLPIGAFLSTIAIVSNEVVPFIVIMLPYLLDASLKYYSAGVMSRDEHKPTKLGEDGRLYYAGGYLSLPRFILKYKPMKEPELVLIIWIVGIICGIFGILVSMFL
;
A
#
# COMPACT_ATOMS: atom_id res chain seq x y z
N MET A 1 10.23 11.22 -25.68
CA MET A 1 11.49 11.54 -24.96
C MET A 1 11.31 12.68 -23.94
N MET A 2 10.74 13.83 -24.32
CA MET A 2 10.49 14.95 -23.39
C MET A 2 9.57 14.60 -22.21
N LEU A 3 8.44 13.91 -22.46
CA LEU A 3 7.53 13.47 -21.40
C LEU A 3 8.19 12.53 -20.38
N ILE A 4 9.05 11.61 -20.85
CA ILE A 4 9.81 10.71 -19.98
C ILE A 4 10.77 11.46 -19.07
N ALA A 5 11.50 12.43 -19.62
CA ALA A 5 12.41 13.26 -18.84
C ALA A 5 11.66 14.09 -17.79
N ILE A 6 10.54 14.71 -18.16
CA ILE A 6 9.69 15.48 -17.24
C ILE A 6 9.18 14.58 -16.11
N SER A 7 8.65 13.40 -16.42
CA SER A 7 8.13 12.47 -15.41
C SER A 7 9.22 11.92 -14.50
N GLY A 8 10.44 11.71 -15.01
CA GLY A 8 11.59 11.36 -14.17
C GLY A 8 11.93 12.45 -13.16
N VAL A 9 11.90 13.72 -13.59
CA VAL A 9 12.09 14.88 -12.69
C VAL A 9 10.96 14.96 -11.66
N ILE A 10 9.71 14.79 -12.08
CA ILE A 10 8.55 14.81 -11.17
C ILE A 10 8.67 13.68 -10.14
N ALA A 11 9.10 12.48 -10.53
CA ALA A 11 9.30 11.37 -9.61
C ALA A 11 10.36 11.70 -8.54
N VAL A 12 11.49 12.32 -8.92
CA VAL A 12 12.50 12.80 -7.97
C VAL A 12 11.91 13.86 -7.03
N ILE A 13 11.14 14.82 -7.56
CA ILE A 13 10.46 15.84 -6.77
C ILE A 13 9.47 15.19 -5.79
N SER A 14 8.72 14.16 -6.21
CA SER A 14 7.81 13.40 -5.32
C SER A 14 8.55 12.79 -4.14
N PHE A 15 9.69 12.15 -4.40
CA PHE A 15 10.50 11.58 -3.34
C PHE A 15 10.99 12.65 -2.37
N VAL A 16 11.60 13.72 -2.89
CA VAL A 16 12.16 14.80 -2.07
C VAL A 16 11.07 15.49 -1.26
N PHE A 17 9.94 15.82 -1.88
CA PHE A 17 8.83 16.50 -1.21
C PHE A 17 8.21 15.62 -0.12
N SER A 18 7.92 14.35 -0.41
CA SER A 18 7.39 13.42 0.60
C SER A 18 8.39 13.18 1.73
N LEU A 19 9.69 13.15 1.45
CA LEU A 19 10.73 13.05 2.47
C LEU A 19 10.67 14.24 3.44
N PHE A 20 10.66 15.47 2.91
CA PHE A 20 10.57 16.68 3.73
C PHE A 20 9.25 16.76 4.51
N PHE A 21 8.15 16.42 3.85
CA PHE A 21 6.83 16.51 4.47
C PHE A 21 6.62 15.43 5.54
N SER A 22 7.12 14.21 5.33
CA SER A 22 7.18 13.16 6.36
C SER A 22 7.99 13.62 7.58
N TYR A 23 9.16 14.23 7.37
CA TYR A 23 9.96 14.80 8.47
C TYR A 23 9.19 15.84 9.28
N PHE A 24 8.44 16.71 8.60
CA PHE A 24 7.58 17.71 9.24
C PHE A 24 6.43 17.06 10.03
N LEU A 25 5.75 16.06 9.46
CA LEU A 25 4.64 15.36 10.11
C LEU A 25 5.05 14.65 11.40
N ILE A 26 6.25 14.06 11.47
CA ILE A 26 6.74 13.37 12.68
C ILE A 26 6.61 14.25 13.93
N LYS A 27 6.98 15.54 13.83
CA LYS A 27 6.96 16.47 14.98
C LYS A 27 5.55 16.92 15.37
N ARG A 28 4.60 16.89 14.43
CA ARG A 28 3.22 17.39 14.65
C ARG A 28 2.27 16.27 15.03
N MET A 29 2.27 15.18 14.27
CA MET A 29 1.31 14.09 14.42
C MET A 29 1.41 13.41 15.78
N VAL A 30 2.59 13.37 16.40
CA VAL A 30 2.76 12.76 17.73
C VAL A 30 1.90 13.43 18.81
N LYS A 31 1.52 14.70 18.62
CA LYS A 31 0.63 15.45 19.52
C LYS A 31 -0.86 15.16 19.30
N PHE A 32 -1.23 14.67 18.11
CA PHE A 32 -2.62 14.43 17.70
C PHE A 32 -2.98 12.95 17.74
N LYS A 33 -2.19 12.10 17.09
CA LYS A 33 -2.44 10.67 16.99
C LYS A 33 -1.12 9.89 16.97
N TYR A 34 -1.02 8.89 17.84
CA TYR A 34 0.17 8.05 17.97
C TYR A 34 -0.22 6.61 18.33
N GLY A 35 0.66 5.68 17.98
CA GLY A 35 0.63 4.28 18.36
C GLY A 35 1.86 3.93 19.19
N PHE A 36 1.79 2.79 19.89
CA PHE A 36 2.96 2.22 20.57
C PHE A 36 3.62 1.20 19.65
N ASP A 37 4.94 1.29 19.50
CA ASP A 37 5.71 0.24 18.83
C ASP A 37 5.74 -1.03 19.71
N LEU A 38 4.89 -2.00 19.35
CA LEU A 38 4.68 -3.23 20.12
C LEU A 38 5.90 -4.17 20.10
N HIS A 39 6.82 -3.97 19.16
CA HIS A 39 7.99 -4.81 18.94
C HIS A 39 9.28 -4.16 19.46
N LYS A 40 9.16 -3.21 20.41
CA LYS A 40 10.28 -2.61 21.15
C LYS A 40 10.08 -2.68 22.67
N LYS A 41 11.18 -2.88 23.41
CA LYS A 41 11.18 -2.96 24.88
C LYS A 41 10.62 -1.70 25.53
N ASP A 42 11.02 -0.54 25.04
CA ASP A 42 10.67 0.76 25.64
C ASP A 42 9.26 1.27 25.25
N LYS A 43 8.49 0.49 24.46
CA LYS A 43 7.15 0.86 23.94
C LYS A 43 7.07 2.35 23.58
N ILE A 44 7.91 2.76 22.63
CA ILE A 44 8.05 4.17 22.26
C ILE A 44 6.78 4.63 21.53
N LYS A 45 6.31 5.85 21.84
CA LYS A 45 5.22 6.50 21.09
C LYS A 45 5.72 6.90 19.71
N VAL A 46 5.05 6.41 18.67
CA VAL A 46 5.35 6.73 17.27
C VAL A 46 4.12 7.41 16.66
N PRO A 47 4.28 8.57 16.01
CA PRO A 47 3.16 9.24 15.34
C PRO A 47 2.50 8.32 14.29
N GLU A 48 1.18 8.39 14.17
CA GLU A 48 0.42 7.69 13.14
C GLU A 48 0.08 8.60 11.95
N MET A 49 -0.63 8.05 10.95
CA MET A 49 -1.13 8.76 9.77
C MET A 49 -0.03 9.38 8.88
N GLY A 50 1.16 8.76 8.84
CA GLY A 50 2.26 9.16 7.96
C GLY A 50 1.91 9.11 6.47
N GLY A 51 0.88 8.33 6.09
CA GLY A 51 0.32 8.29 4.74
C GLY A 51 -0.24 9.63 4.24
N LEU A 52 -0.50 10.60 5.14
CA LEU A 52 -0.78 11.98 4.75
C LEU A 52 0.35 12.57 3.89
N SER A 53 1.59 12.11 4.09
CA SER A 53 2.73 12.58 3.31
C SER A 53 2.64 12.21 1.83
N PRO A 54 2.59 10.92 1.45
CA PRO A 54 2.42 10.55 0.05
C PRO A 54 1.05 10.99 -0.48
N LEU A 55 -0.02 11.02 0.31
CA LEU A 55 -1.32 11.54 -0.14
C LEU A 55 -1.19 12.98 -0.63
N PHE A 56 -0.66 13.88 0.21
CA PHE A 56 -0.49 15.30 -0.15
C PHE A 56 0.50 15.49 -1.29
N THR A 57 1.59 14.71 -1.31
CA THR A 57 2.58 14.73 -2.40
C THR A 57 1.94 14.37 -3.74
N ASN A 58 1.13 13.31 -3.80
CA ASN A 58 0.44 12.91 -5.01
C ASN A 58 -0.64 13.91 -5.44
N SER A 59 -1.34 14.55 -4.48
CA SER A 59 -2.31 15.62 -4.78
C SER A 59 -1.68 16.81 -5.49
N LEU A 60 -0.40 17.08 -5.24
CA LEU A 60 0.33 18.13 -5.94
C LEU A 60 0.86 17.65 -7.29
N LEU A 61 1.39 16.43 -7.37
CA LEU A 61 2.26 16.04 -8.49
C LEU A 61 1.57 15.22 -9.60
N ILE A 62 0.60 14.37 -9.27
CA ILE A 62 -0.15 13.58 -10.28
C ILE A 62 -0.94 14.46 -11.27
N PRO A 63 -1.59 15.55 -10.85
CA PRO A 63 -2.34 16.42 -11.76
C PRO A 63 -1.53 17.01 -12.91
N TYR A 64 -0.20 17.12 -12.79
CA TYR A 64 0.66 17.58 -13.89
C TYR A 64 0.75 16.57 -15.04
N LEU A 65 0.45 15.28 -14.80
CA LEU A 65 0.37 14.26 -15.84
C LEU A 65 -1.09 14.00 -16.21
N SER A 66 -1.90 13.61 -15.22
CA SER A 66 -3.32 13.37 -15.41
C SER A 66 -4.08 13.47 -14.09
N PRO A 67 -4.93 14.50 -13.90
CA PRO A 67 -5.63 14.75 -12.64
C PRO A 67 -6.65 13.65 -12.29
N ILE A 68 -7.19 12.93 -13.27
CA ILE A 68 -8.21 11.90 -13.02
C ILE A 68 -7.66 10.74 -12.18
N PHE A 69 -6.38 10.42 -12.33
CA PHE A 69 -5.72 9.36 -11.56
C PHE A 69 -5.41 9.74 -10.11
N LEU A 70 -5.63 11.00 -9.71
CA LEU A 70 -5.59 11.42 -8.31
C LEU A 70 -6.83 10.95 -7.53
N ILE A 71 -7.96 10.74 -8.21
CA ILE A 71 -9.25 10.42 -7.59
C ILE A 71 -9.20 9.11 -6.78
N PRO A 72 -8.70 7.96 -7.29
CA PRO A 72 -8.61 6.73 -6.49
C PRO A 72 -7.70 6.88 -5.26
N ILE A 73 -6.63 7.67 -5.35
CA ILE A 73 -5.72 7.94 -4.24
C ILE A 73 -6.42 8.79 -3.17
N THR A 74 -7.13 9.85 -3.60
CA THR A 74 -7.74 10.82 -2.68
C THR A 74 -8.95 10.22 -1.98
N THR A 75 -9.82 9.52 -2.71
CA THR A 75 -11.03 8.91 -2.16
C THR A 75 -10.72 7.81 -1.14
N SER A 76 -9.82 6.89 -1.48
CA SER A 76 -9.34 5.87 -0.54
C SER A 76 -8.51 6.46 0.60
N GLY A 77 -7.74 7.52 0.36
CA GLY A 77 -6.99 8.25 1.38
C GLY A 77 -7.91 8.92 2.40
N ILE A 78 -9.00 9.54 1.95
CA ILE A 78 -10.04 10.10 2.83
C ILE A 78 -10.69 9.00 3.67
N ILE A 79 -11.05 7.87 3.08
CA ILE A 79 -11.58 6.72 3.83
C ILE A 79 -10.57 6.24 4.88
N GLY A 80 -9.28 6.20 4.53
CA GLY A 80 -8.21 5.86 5.46
C GLY A 80 -8.07 6.85 6.62
N ILE A 81 -8.18 8.16 6.35
CA ILE A 81 -8.22 9.20 7.39
C ILE A 81 -9.41 8.99 8.32
N ILE A 82 -10.59 8.72 7.75
CA ILE A 82 -11.81 8.46 8.51
C ILE A 82 -11.63 7.21 9.37
N ASP A 83 -11.09 6.11 8.83
CA ASP A 83 -10.84 4.90 9.63
C ASP A 83 -9.82 5.13 10.74
N ASP A 84 -8.76 5.88 10.44
CA ASP A 84 -7.75 6.23 11.41
C ASP A 84 -8.37 7.02 12.60
N ILE A 85 -9.30 7.93 12.35
CA ILE A 85 -9.88 8.77 13.41
C ILE A 85 -11.07 8.09 14.10
N ALA A 86 -12.01 7.57 13.32
CA ALA A 86 -13.30 7.09 13.78
C ALA A 86 -13.35 5.57 14.02
N LYS A 87 -12.33 4.80 13.61
CA LYS A 87 -12.27 3.33 13.70
C LYS A 87 -13.51 2.65 13.08
N LEU A 88 -13.60 2.66 11.76
CA LEU A 88 -14.73 2.06 11.06
C LEU A 88 -14.78 0.55 11.28
N SER A 89 -15.99 0.00 11.28
CA SER A 89 -16.19 -1.44 11.21
C SER A 89 -15.71 -1.98 9.86
N PRO A 90 -15.34 -3.28 9.79
CA PRO A 90 -14.94 -3.90 8.52
C PRO A 90 -16.00 -3.76 7.42
N LYS A 91 -17.30 -3.80 7.78
CA LYS A 91 -18.41 -3.65 6.83
C LYS A 91 -18.49 -2.23 6.28
N GLU A 92 -18.40 -1.21 7.14
CA GLU A 92 -18.41 0.19 6.71
C GLU A 92 -17.24 0.49 5.78
N LYS A 93 -16.04 0.02 6.12
CA LYS A 93 -14.85 0.19 5.27
C LYS A 93 -15.04 -0.45 3.89
N LEU A 94 -15.55 -1.68 3.82
CA LEU A 94 -15.83 -2.35 2.54
C LEU A 94 -16.86 -1.61 1.70
N ILE A 95 -17.96 -1.16 2.30
CA ILE A 95 -19.02 -0.40 1.61
C ILE A 95 -18.48 0.92 1.07
N LEU A 96 -17.73 1.68 1.89
CA LEU A 96 -17.16 2.96 1.47
C LEU A 96 -16.16 2.81 0.34
N LEU A 97 -15.30 1.78 0.38
CA LEU A 97 -14.35 1.51 -0.71
C LEU A 97 -15.07 1.09 -2.00
N PHE A 98 -16.17 0.34 -1.90
CA PHE A 98 -16.96 -0.04 -3.07
C PHE A 98 -17.65 1.17 -3.71
N ILE A 99 -18.29 2.02 -2.91
CA ILE A 99 -18.89 3.29 -3.37
C ILE A 99 -17.81 4.18 -3.99
N SER A 100 -16.66 4.29 -3.34
CA SER A 100 -15.50 5.03 -3.86
C SER A 100 -15.09 4.53 -5.24
N GLY A 101 -15.04 3.21 -5.46
CA GLY A 101 -14.65 2.69 -6.77
C GLY A 101 -15.74 2.76 -7.83
N LEU A 102 -17.03 2.73 -7.48
CA LEU A 102 -18.11 3.11 -8.40
C LEU A 102 -17.97 4.56 -8.85
N PHE A 103 -17.66 5.46 -7.91
CA PHE A 103 -17.43 6.87 -8.22
C PHE A 103 -16.21 7.07 -9.13
N VAL A 104 -15.06 6.44 -8.81
CA VAL A 104 -13.86 6.46 -9.67
C VAL A 104 -14.19 5.92 -11.06
N GLY A 105 -14.81 4.74 -11.14
CA GLY A 105 -15.18 4.14 -12.41
C GLY A 105 -16.14 5.00 -13.24
N GLY A 106 -17.14 5.62 -12.61
CA GLY A 106 -18.05 6.54 -13.29
C GLY A 106 -17.33 7.75 -13.91
N ILE A 107 -16.42 8.38 -13.16
CA ILE A 107 -15.62 9.49 -13.66
C ILE A 107 -14.69 9.04 -14.80
N PHE A 108 -14.02 7.89 -14.66
CA PHE A 108 -13.17 7.35 -15.73
C PHE A 108 -13.95 7.05 -17.00
N TYR A 109 -15.19 6.56 -16.87
CA TYR A 109 -16.08 6.32 -18.01
C TYR A 109 -16.52 7.62 -18.68
N GLU A 110 -16.89 8.63 -17.90
CA GLU A 110 -17.32 9.94 -18.42
C GLU A 110 -16.21 10.67 -19.19
N TYR A 111 -14.96 10.55 -18.72
CA TYR A 111 -13.80 11.18 -19.35
C TYR A 111 -13.13 10.30 -20.43
N GLY A 112 -13.69 9.11 -20.72
CA GLY A 112 -13.24 8.24 -21.80
C GLY A 112 -11.97 7.42 -21.53
N GLU A 113 -11.53 7.31 -20.28
CA GLU A 113 -10.42 6.42 -19.86
C GLU A 113 -10.82 4.94 -19.93
N ILE A 114 -12.13 4.66 -19.82
CA ILE A 114 -12.70 3.32 -19.99
C ILE A 114 -13.96 3.40 -20.86
N ASN A 115 -14.30 2.31 -21.55
CA ASN A 115 -15.35 2.31 -22.58
C ASN A 115 -16.56 1.40 -22.27
N SER A 116 -16.60 0.76 -21.11
CA SER A 116 -17.67 -0.18 -20.75
C SER A 116 -17.99 -0.15 -19.26
N LEU A 117 -19.27 -0.37 -18.94
CA LEU A 117 -19.77 -0.48 -17.56
C LEU A 117 -19.09 -1.64 -16.80
N SER A 118 -18.60 -2.66 -17.50
CA SER A 118 -17.85 -3.76 -16.87
C SER A 118 -16.57 -3.27 -16.18
N TYR A 119 -15.91 -2.24 -16.73
CA TYR A 119 -14.73 -1.63 -16.12
C TYR A 119 -15.10 -0.83 -14.86
N ILE A 120 -16.27 -0.20 -14.81
CA ILE A 120 -16.75 0.51 -13.61
C ILE A 120 -16.88 -0.49 -12.44
N ILE A 121 -17.53 -1.62 -12.68
CA ILE A 121 -17.67 -2.69 -11.67
C ILE A 121 -16.31 -3.30 -11.35
N GLY A 122 -15.46 -3.51 -12.36
CA GLY A 122 -14.08 -3.96 -12.17
C GLY A 122 -13.31 -3.06 -11.20
N ILE A 123 -13.34 -1.74 -11.41
CA ILE A 123 -12.66 -0.75 -10.55
C ILE A 123 -13.26 -0.76 -9.15
N ALA A 124 -14.59 -0.81 -9.01
CA ALA A 124 -15.25 -0.89 -7.71
C ALA A 124 -14.81 -2.12 -6.89
N VAL A 125 -14.82 -3.29 -7.52
CA VAL A 125 -14.37 -4.54 -6.90
C VAL A 125 -12.86 -4.50 -6.62
N GLY A 126 -12.07 -4.03 -7.58
CA GLY A 126 -10.62 -3.90 -7.48
C GLY A 126 -10.20 -3.02 -6.29
N ILE A 127 -10.71 -1.79 -6.22
CA ILE A 127 -10.41 -0.88 -5.11
C ILE A 127 -10.81 -1.51 -3.79
N THR A 128 -11.99 -2.14 -3.70
CA THR A 128 -12.47 -2.78 -2.47
C THR A 128 -11.53 -3.89 -2.01
N ILE A 129 -11.19 -4.82 -2.90
CA ILE A 129 -10.37 -5.98 -2.56
C ILE A 129 -8.94 -5.54 -2.27
N PHE A 130 -8.28 -4.88 -3.23
CA PHE A 130 -6.85 -4.62 -3.15
C PHE A 130 -6.50 -3.61 -2.06
N SER A 131 -7.35 -2.63 -1.75
CA SER A 131 -7.11 -1.71 -0.62
C SER A 131 -7.15 -2.44 0.72
N ASN A 132 -8.06 -3.40 0.89
CA ASN A 132 -8.09 -4.23 2.10
C ASN A 132 -6.90 -5.18 2.16
N LEU A 133 -6.50 -5.78 1.04
CA LEU A 133 -5.31 -6.63 0.98
C LEU A 133 -4.04 -5.88 1.41
N THR A 134 -3.82 -4.67 0.90
CA THR A 134 -2.66 -3.85 1.27
C THR A 134 -2.71 -3.35 2.71
N ASN A 135 -3.91 -3.09 3.25
CA ASN A 135 -4.09 -2.75 4.67
C ASN A 135 -3.88 -3.94 5.61
N MET A 136 -4.20 -5.15 5.16
CA MET A 136 -4.07 -6.35 5.98
C MET A 136 -2.61 -6.76 6.20
N LEU A 137 -1.77 -6.77 5.15
CA LEU A 137 -0.35 -7.16 5.28
C LEU A 137 0.47 -6.08 6.01
N ALA A 138 0.37 -6.07 7.33
CA ALA A 138 0.78 -4.97 8.19
C ALA A 138 1.30 -5.44 9.56
N GLY A 139 1.76 -4.48 10.35
CA GLY A 139 2.14 -4.65 11.76
C GLY A 139 3.64 -4.75 12.03
N PHE A 140 4.49 -4.39 11.06
CA PHE A 140 5.95 -4.38 11.22
C PHE A 140 6.56 -3.16 10.52
N ASN A 141 7.57 -2.56 11.14
CA ASN A 141 8.23 -1.32 10.74
C ASN A 141 8.82 -1.40 9.32
N GLY A 142 8.17 -0.73 8.37
CA GLY A 142 8.57 -0.70 6.96
C GLY A 142 7.85 -1.72 6.07
N LEU A 143 7.02 -2.61 6.63
CA LEU A 143 6.40 -3.68 5.84
C LEU A 143 5.38 -3.15 4.84
N GLU A 144 4.40 -2.38 5.30
CA GLU A 144 3.26 -1.93 4.50
C GLU A 144 3.71 -1.04 3.35
N ILE A 145 4.48 0.00 3.70
CA ILE A 145 4.98 0.98 2.75
C ILE A 145 6.04 0.36 1.85
N GLY A 146 6.92 -0.50 2.37
CA GLY A 146 7.95 -1.16 1.58
C GLY A 146 7.35 -2.09 0.53
N MET A 147 6.37 -2.91 0.89
CA MET A 147 5.66 -3.77 -0.06
C MET A 147 4.89 -2.95 -1.10
N GLY A 148 4.29 -1.81 -0.71
CA GLY A 148 3.64 -0.89 -1.65
C GLY A 148 4.60 -0.26 -2.66
N VAL A 149 5.78 0.16 -2.20
CA VAL A 149 6.85 0.68 -3.07
C VAL A 149 7.33 -0.40 -4.03
N ILE A 150 7.61 -1.61 -3.55
CA ILE A 150 8.04 -2.73 -4.40
C ILE A 150 6.98 -3.03 -5.46
N SER A 151 5.72 -3.18 -5.05
CA SER A 151 4.61 -3.51 -5.96
C SER A 151 4.40 -2.44 -7.02
N SER A 152 4.44 -1.15 -6.63
CA SER A 152 4.27 -0.04 -7.58
C SER A 152 5.46 0.13 -8.54
N ILE A 153 6.69 -0.12 -8.10
CA ILE A 153 7.88 -0.11 -8.99
C ILE A 153 7.78 -1.24 -10.02
N PHE A 154 7.53 -2.48 -9.59
CA PHE A 154 7.41 -3.59 -10.53
C PHE A 154 6.25 -3.41 -11.49
N PHE A 155 5.13 -2.87 -11.02
CA PHE A 155 4.00 -2.60 -11.90
C PHE A 155 4.28 -1.47 -12.89
N SER A 156 4.98 -0.40 -12.46
CA SER A 156 5.49 0.65 -13.35
C SER A 156 6.36 0.08 -14.47
N LEU A 157 7.27 -0.85 -14.16
CA LEU A 157 8.13 -1.50 -15.14
C LEU A 157 7.31 -2.32 -16.16
N ILE A 158 6.32 -3.08 -15.70
CA ILE A 158 5.42 -3.85 -16.59
C ILE A 158 4.68 -2.91 -17.54
N LEU A 159 4.11 -1.83 -17.02
CA LEU A 159 3.38 -0.85 -17.82
C LEU A 159 4.27 -0.22 -18.90
N PHE A 160 5.53 0.12 -18.57
CA PHE A 160 6.48 0.59 -19.57
C PHE A 160 6.79 -0.45 -20.64
N LEU A 161 6.97 -1.73 -20.26
CA LEU A 161 7.22 -2.81 -21.21
C LEU A 161 6.03 -3.07 -22.14
N LYS A 162 4.80 -2.87 -21.64
CA LYS A 162 3.55 -3.04 -22.38
C LYS A 162 3.14 -1.80 -23.18
N GLY A 163 3.89 -0.70 -23.08
CA GLY A 163 3.64 0.54 -23.81
C GLY A 163 2.65 1.50 -23.14
N HIS A 164 2.19 1.19 -21.92
CA HIS A 164 1.33 2.04 -21.08
C HIS A 164 2.17 3.11 -20.38
N ILE A 165 2.68 4.05 -21.17
CA ILE A 165 3.71 5.01 -20.73
C ILE A 165 3.18 5.96 -19.65
N LEU A 166 1.94 6.45 -19.78
CA LEU A 166 1.35 7.37 -18.81
C LEU A 166 1.16 6.70 -17.45
N GLU A 167 0.55 5.51 -17.45
CA GLU A 167 0.26 4.69 -16.28
C GLU A 167 1.56 4.28 -15.58
N GLY A 168 2.57 3.87 -16.35
CA GLY A 168 3.90 3.56 -15.83
C GLY A 168 4.53 4.75 -15.11
N MET A 169 4.39 5.97 -15.64
CA MET A 169 4.88 7.19 -14.99
C MET A 169 4.11 7.53 -13.73
N LEU A 170 2.78 7.39 -13.75
CA LEU A 170 1.93 7.61 -12.58
C LEU A 170 2.32 6.64 -11.45
N CYS A 171 2.53 5.36 -11.75
CA CYS A 171 3.04 4.37 -10.80
C CYS A 171 4.43 4.72 -10.26
N LEU A 172 5.32 5.26 -11.11
CA LEU A 172 6.65 5.68 -10.68
C LEU A 172 6.58 6.87 -9.71
N ILE A 173 5.81 7.91 -10.04
CA ILE A 173 5.59 9.10 -9.19
C ILE A 173 4.99 8.69 -7.85
N PHE A 174 3.97 7.83 -7.88
CA PHE A 174 3.36 7.24 -6.69
C PHE A 174 4.40 6.52 -5.85
N SER A 175 5.18 5.60 -6.45
CA SER A 175 6.23 4.84 -5.76
C SER A 175 7.28 5.74 -5.09
N CYS A 176 7.71 6.81 -5.76
CA CYS A 176 8.69 7.74 -5.23
C CYS A 176 8.15 8.55 -4.05
N SER A 177 6.88 8.95 -4.08
CA SER A 177 6.25 9.58 -2.91
C SER A 177 6.25 8.64 -1.69
N TYR A 178 5.87 7.37 -1.89
CA TYR A 178 5.86 6.37 -0.83
C TYR A 178 7.27 6.03 -0.33
N LEU A 179 8.27 6.05 -1.21
CA LEU A 179 9.68 5.89 -0.85
C LEU A 179 10.15 7.00 0.10
N GLY A 180 9.65 8.24 -0.05
CA GLY A 180 9.92 9.35 0.87
C GLY A 180 9.41 9.07 2.30
N LEU A 181 8.20 8.52 2.43
CA LEU A 181 7.67 8.03 3.72
C LEU A 181 8.46 6.82 4.25
N LEU A 182 8.85 5.88 3.38
CA LEU A 182 9.57 4.66 3.75
C LEU A 182 10.87 4.96 4.50
N VAL A 183 11.57 6.05 4.16
CA VAL A 183 12.81 6.46 4.85
C VAL A 183 12.60 6.69 6.36
N PHE A 184 11.40 7.11 6.77
CA PHE A 184 11.04 7.33 8.18
C PHE A 184 10.24 6.17 8.77
N ASN A 185 9.54 5.40 7.95
CA ASN A 185 8.74 4.26 8.39
C ASN A 185 9.56 2.96 8.55
N LYS A 186 10.67 2.80 7.80
CA LYS A 186 11.56 1.64 7.93
C LYS A 186 12.09 1.51 9.36
N TYR A 187 12.40 0.27 9.76
CA TYR A 187 12.93 -0.01 11.09
C TYR A 187 14.21 0.79 11.41
N PRO A 188 14.33 1.38 12.61
CA PRO A 188 13.27 1.58 13.60
C PRO A 188 12.31 2.71 13.16
N ALA A 189 11.00 2.44 13.12
CA ALA A 189 10.05 3.44 12.62
C ALA A 189 10.00 4.70 13.47
N ARG A 190 9.93 5.85 12.79
CA ARG A 190 9.71 7.19 13.36
C ARG A 190 8.32 7.73 13.05
N ILE A 191 7.59 7.08 12.14
CA ILE A 191 6.19 7.35 11.81
C ILE A 191 5.53 6.09 11.26
N PHE A 192 4.29 5.83 11.68
CA PHE A 192 3.46 4.76 11.15
C PHE A 192 2.59 5.28 10.01
N PRO A 193 2.29 4.45 8.99
CA PRO A 193 1.58 4.92 7.81
C PRO A 193 0.11 5.24 8.08
N GLY A 194 -0.54 4.48 8.97
CA GLY A 194 -1.99 4.51 9.16
C GLY A 194 -2.75 3.94 7.96
N ASP A 195 -4.08 3.91 8.06
CA ASP A 195 -4.94 3.45 6.98
C ASP A 195 -4.95 4.46 5.82
N VAL A 196 -4.74 5.75 6.10
CA VAL A 196 -4.49 6.80 5.09
C VAL A 196 -3.30 6.47 4.18
N GLY A 197 -2.32 5.70 4.66
CA GLY A 197 -1.17 5.29 3.86
C GLY A 197 -1.34 3.95 3.17
N THR A 198 -2.19 3.05 3.67
CA THR A 198 -2.22 1.66 3.19
C THR A 198 -3.36 1.38 2.23
N LEU A 199 -4.53 2.01 2.41
CA LEU A 199 -5.65 1.86 1.47
C LEU A 199 -5.34 2.40 0.07
N PRO A 200 -4.69 3.58 -0.09
CA PRO A 200 -4.43 4.12 -1.43
C PRO A 200 -3.50 3.27 -2.29
N ILE A 201 -2.63 2.45 -1.69
CA ILE A 201 -1.75 1.54 -2.43
C ILE A 201 -2.60 0.58 -3.29
N GLY A 202 -3.54 -0.12 -2.65
CA GLY A 202 -4.40 -1.08 -3.34
C GLY A 202 -5.39 -0.40 -4.28
N ALA A 203 -5.98 0.72 -3.87
CA ALA A 203 -6.91 1.47 -4.68
C ALA A 203 -6.27 1.91 -6.01
N PHE A 204 -5.13 2.60 -5.91
CA PHE A 204 -4.45 3.17 -7.07
C PHE A 204 -3.92 2.09 -8.03
N LEU A 205 -3.20 1.09 -7.52
CA LEU A 205 -2.60 0.07 -8.39
C LEU A 205 -3.65 -0.81 -9.06
N SER A 206 -4.75 -1.13 -8.37
CA SER A 206 -5.85 -1.89 -8.99
C SER A 206 -6.58 -1.09 -10.05
N THR A 207 -6.82 0.21 -9.84
CA THR A 207 -7.37 1.09 -10.88
C THR A 207 -6.48 1.12 -12.12
N ILE A 208 -5.17 1.33 -11.95
CA ILE A 208 -4.22 1.32 -13.06
C ILE A 208 -4.26 -0.03 -13.79
N ALA A 209 -4.27 -1.15 -13.07
CA ALA A 209 -4.29 -2.48 -13.68
C ALA A 209 -5.54 -2.76 -14.51
N ILE A 210 -6.68 -2.25 -14.08
CA ILE A 210 -7.93 -2.43 -14.81
C ILE A 210 -7.97 -1.52 -16.04
N VAL A 211 -7.57 -0.26 -15.91
CA VAL A 211 -7.57 0.71 -17.03
C VAL A 211 -6.57 0.31 -18.12
N SER A 212 -5.37 -0.13 -17.74
CA SER A 212 -4.33 -0.63 -18.67
C SER A 212 -4.59 -2.05 -19.18
N ASN A 213 -5.62 -2.74 -18.68
CA ASN A 213 -5.91 -4.14 -18.97
C ASN A 213 -4.75 -5.12 -18.62
N GLU A 214 -3.93 -4.77 -17.63
CA GLU A 214 -2.78 -5.55 -17.14
C GLU A 214 -3.10 -6.26 -15.80
N VAL A 215 -4.33 -6.76 -15.66
CA VAL A 215 -4.84 -7.35 -14.41
C VAL A 215 -4.08 -8.63 -14.02
N VAL A 216 -3.75 -9.49 -14.97
CA VAL A 216 -3.05 -10.77 -14.70
C VAL A 216 -1.66 -10.56 -14.10
N PRO A 217 -0.74 -9.80 -14.73
CA PRO A 217 0.57 -9.53 -14.11
C PRO A 217 0.45 -8.77 -12.79
N PHE A 218 -0.55 -7.88 -12.63
CA PHE A 218 -0.83 -7.22 -11.37
C PHE A 218 -1.20 -8.21 -10.25
N ILE A 219 -2.07 -9.19 -10.52
CA ILE A 219 -2.42 -10.23 -9.54
C ILE A 219 -1.18 -11.00 -9.08
N VAL A 220 -0.25 -11.29 -10.00
CA VAL A 220 1.03 -11.97 -9.67
C VAL A 220 1.86 -11.13 -8.71
N ILE A 221 1.98 -9.82 -8.93
CA ILE A 221 2.63 -8.88 -8.01
C ILE A 221 1.95 -8.89 -6.63
N MET A 222 0.62 -8.96 -6.61
CA MET A 222 -0.19 -8.91 -5.38
C MET A 222 -0.26 -10.24 -4.61
N LEU A 223 0.35 -11.32 -5.10
CA LEU A 223 0.34 -12.64 -4.45
C LEU A 223 0.74 -12.63 -2.97
N PRO A 224 1.77 -11.89 -2.50
CA PRO A 224 2.13 -11.88 -1.08
C PRO A 224 0.98 -11.37 -0.19
N TYR A 225 0.23 -10.37 -0.67
CA TYR A 225 -0.94 -9.84 0.04
C TYR A 225 -2.11 -10.82 0.03
N LEU A 226 -2.34 -11.47 -1.12
CA LEU A 226 -3.37 -12.51 -1.24
C LEU A 226 -3.07 -13.68 -0.30
N LEU A 227 -1.82 -14.16 -0.26
CA LEU A 227 -1.39 -15.23 0.64
C LEU A 227 -1.58 -14.85 2.11
N ASP A 228 -1.21 -13.63 2.49
CA ASP A 228 -1.42 -13.13 3.85
C ASP A 228 -2.92 -13.11 4.24
N ALA A 229 -3.78 -12.60 3.36
CA ALA A 229 -5.21 -12.56 3.58
C ALA A 229 -5.83 -13.97 3.60
N SER A 230 -5.40 -14.88 2.73
CA SER A 230 -5.84 -16.28 2.71
C SER A 230 -5.45 -17.00 4.00
N LEU A 231 -4.23 -16.81 4.50
CA LEU A 231 -3.78 -17.40 5.78
C LEU A 231 -4.61 -16.89 6.96
N LYS A 232 -4.91 -15.58 6.98
CA LYS A 232 -5.77 -14.97 8.00
C LYS A 232 -7.16 -15.57 7.99
N TYR A 233 -7.78 -15.61 6.81
CA TYR A 233 -9.12 -16.14 6.63
C TYR A 233 -9.18 -17.64 6.99
N TYR A 234 -8.21 -18.44 6.55
CA TYR A 234 -8.17 -19.87 6.84
C TYR A 234 -8.06 -20.18 8.34
N SER A 235 -7.26 -19.40 9.06
CA SER A 235 -6.92 -19.68 10.46
C SER A 235 -7.86 -19.05 11.48
N ALA A 236 -8.55 -17.96 11.12
CA ALA A 236 -9.40 -17.21 12.04
C ALA A 236 -10.82 -16.93 11.50
N GLY A 237 -11.08 -17.16 10.22
CA GLY A 237 -12.32 -16.67 9.59
C GLY A 237 -12.36 -15.14 9.55
N VAL A 238 -13.55 -14.57 9.75
CA VAL A 238 -13.75 -13.11 9.82
C VAL A 238 -13.77 -12.69 11.29
N MET A 239 -12.63 -12.23 11.84
CA MET A 239 -12.53 -11.74 13.23
C MET A 239 -12.33 -10.22 13.33
N SER A 240 -12.66 -9.66 14.50
CA SER A 240 -12.49 -8.24 14.83
C SER A 240 -11.03 -7.91 15.24
N ARG A 241 -10.64 -6.63 15.11
CA ARG A 241 -9.26 -6.13 15.36
C ARG A 241 -8.72 -6.46 16.77
N ASP A 242 -9.57 -6.70 17.76
CA ASP A 242 -9.20 -6.78 19.18
C ASP A 242 -8.90 -8.19 19.71
N GLU A 243 -9.22 -9.25 18.95
CA GLU A 243 -8.98 -10.65 19.35
C GLU A 243 -7.57 -11.17 18.97
N HIS A 244 -6.78 -10.31 18.32
CA HIS A 244 -5.49 -10.63 17.75
C HIS A 244 -4.37 -10.66 18.82
N LYS A 245 -4.02 -11.84 19.34
CA LYS A 245 -2.77 -12.00 20.11
C LYS A 245 -1.58 -11.57 19.24
N PRO A 246 -0.80 -10.54 19.61
CA PRO A 246 0.31 -10.06 18.79
C PRO A 246 1.49 -11.04 18.83
N THR A 247 2.34 -10.98 17.80
CA THR A 247 3.69 -11.57 17.83
C THR A 247 4.43 -11.09 19.09
N LYS A 248 5.16 -11.98 19.75
CA LYS A 248 5.84 -11.67 21.01
C LYS A 248 7.27 -11.27 20.75
N LEU A 249 7.71 -10.18 21.39
CA LEU A 249 9.12 -9.80 21.44
C LEU A 249 9.79 -10.58 22.58
N GLY A 250 10.84 -11.33 22.27
CA GLY A 250 11.69 -12.01 23.25
C GLY A 250 12.71 -11.06 23.88
N GLU A 251 13.29 -11.48 25.01
CA GLU A 251 14.32 -10.69 25.70
C GLU A 251 15.60 -10.49 24.86
N ASP A 252 15.84 -11.41 23.93
CA ASP A 252 16.92 -11.38 22.93
C ASP A 252 16.67 -10.41 21.76
N GLY A 253 15.52 -9.73 21.75
CA GLY A 253 15.12 -8.79 20.70
C GLY A 253 14.61 -9.46 19.43
N ARG A 254 14.32 -10.77 19.45
CA ARG A 254 13.69 -11.49 18.33
C ARG A 254 12.18 -11.54 18.48
N LEU A 255 11.50 -11.69 17.36
CA LEU A 255 10.08 -11.92 17.26
C LEU A 255 9.80 -13.43 17.29
N TYR A 256 8.76 -13.80 18.04
CA TYR A 256 8.30 -15.18 18.20
C TYR A 256 6.83 -15.30 17.81
N TYR A 257 6.50 -16.41 17.16
CA TYR A 257 5.11 -16.82 16.97
C TYR A 257 4.50 -17.19 18.33
N ALA A 258 3.35 -16.59 18.66
CA ALA A 258 2.73 -16.69 19.97
C ALA A 258 1.32 -17.32 19.94
N GLY A 259 0.98 -18.01 18.83
CA GLY A 259 -0.36 -18.52 18.58
C GLY A 259 -1.32 -17.49 17.97
N GLY A 260 -2.59 -17.88 17.80
CA GLY A 260 -3.62 -17.08 17.13
C GLY A 260 -3.62 -17.28 15.61
N TYR A 261 -4.25 -16.34 14.88
CA TYR A 261 -4.35 -16.39 13.43
C TYR A 261 -2.97 -16.46 12.75
N LEU A 262 -2.93 -17.13 11.61
CA LEU A 262 -1.83 -17.17 10.66
C LEU A 262 -1.88 -15.93 9.77
N SER A 263 -0.71 -15.39 9.49
CA SER A 263 -0.45 -14.35 8.51
C SER A 263 0.86 -14.69 7.83
N LEU A 264 1.20 -14.06 6.70
CA LEU A 264 2.47 -14.34 6.04
C LEU A 264 3.68 -14.11 6.98
N PRO A 265 3.78 -12.98 7.72
CA PRO A 265 4.83 -12.80 8.73
C PRO A 265 4.83 -13.87 9.83
N ARG A 266 3.65 -14.24 10.36
CA ARG A 266 3.53 -15.21 11.46
C ARG A 266 3.86 -16.63 11.01
N PHE A 267 3.51 -16.97 9.77
CA PHE A 267 3.86 -18.24 9.16
C PHE A 267 5.38 -18.39 9.08
N ILE A 268 6.10 -17.36 8.64
CA ILE A 268 7.57 -17.33 8.63
C ILE A 268 8.14 -17.51 10.06
N LEU A 269 7.60 -16.76 11.03
CA LEU A 269 8.03 -16.83 12.44
C LEU A 269 7.75 -18.17 13.12
N LYS A 270 6.81 -18.97 12.61
CA LYS A 270 6.52 -20.32 13.11
C LYS A 270 7.69 -21.27 12.86
N TYR A 271 8.44 -21.07 11.77
CA TYR A 271 9.62 -21.87 11.45
C TYR A 271 10.88 -21.36 12.12
N LYS A 272 11.04 -20.03 12.21
CA LYS A 272 12.27 -19.43 12.75
C LYS A 272 12.02 -18.07 13.42
N PRO A 273 12.27 -17.93 14.73
CA PRO A 273 12.35 -16.64 15.39
C PRO A 273 13.48 -15.77 14.80
N MET A 274 13.23 -14.49 14.60
CA MET A 274 14.17 -13.57 13.93
C MET A 274 13.91 -12.11 14.35
N LYS A 275 14.85 -11.22 14.03
CA LYS A 275 14.65 -9.78 14.29
C LYS A 275 13.62 -9.20 13.32
N GLU A 276 12.95 -8.12 13.72
CA GLU A 276 11.94 -7.46 12.88
C GLU A 276 12.46 -7.03 11.50
N PRO A 277 13.64 -6.38 11.35
CA PRO A 277 14.19 -6.09 10.02
C PRO A 277 14.42 -7.32 9.15
N GLU A 278 14.82 -8.45 9.75
CA GLU A 278 15.07 -9.70 9.03
C GLU A 278 13.76 -10.25 8.46
N LEU A 279 12.69 -10.22 9.25
CA LEU A 279 11.35 -10.62 8.83
C LEU A 279 10.83 -9.75 7.69
N VAL A 280 10.92 -8.42 7.84
CA VAL A 280 10.48 -7.47 6.82
C VAL A 280 11.27 -7.64 5.53
N LEU A 281 12.59 -7.83 5.62
CA LEU A 281 13.45 -8.08 4.46
C LEU A 281 13.07 -9.36 3.71
N ILE A 282 12.76 -10.45 4.41
CA ILE A 282 12.30 -11.69 3.78
C ILE A 282 11.01 -11.45 3.00
N ILE A 283 10.06 -10.71 3.58
CA ILE A 283 8.79 -10.42 2.89
C ILE A 283 9.01 -9.50 1.69
N TRP A 284 9.91 -8.51 1.78
CA TRP A 284 10.31 -7.70 0.63
C TRP A 284 10.94 -8.54 -0.48
N ILE A 285 11.80 -9.51 -0.14
CA ILE A 285 12.38 -10.45 -1.11
C ILE A 285 11.27 -11.27 -1.79
N VAL A 286 10.29 -11.75 -1.03
CA VAL A 286 9.11 -12.44 -1.60
C VAL A 286 8.35 -11.52 -2.56
N GLY A 287 8.13 -10.26 -2.19
CA GLY A 287 7.52 -9.25 -3.06
C GLY A 287 8.30 -9.00 -4.35
N ILE A 288 9.64 -8.90 -4.26
CA ILE A 288 10.52 -8.74 -5.42
C ILE A 288 10.44 -9.96 -6.34
N ILE A 289 10.45 -11.17 -5.79
CA ILE A 289 10.31 -12.41 -6.56
C ILE A 289 8.97 -12.44 -7.30
N CYS A 290 7.86 -12.12 -6.63
CA CYS A 290 6.55 -11.99 -7.26
C CYS A 290 6.54 -10.88 -8.33
N GLY A 291 7.24 -9.77 -8.11
CA GLY A 291 7.44 -8.71 -9.10
C GLY A 291 8.15 -9.18 -10.36
N ILE A 292 9.25 -9.92 -10.22
CA ILE A 292 10.00 -10.52 -11.33
C ILE A 292 9.11 -11.50 -12.10
N PHE A 293 8.36 -12.36 -11.39
CA PHE A 293 7.40 -13.25 -12.04
C PHE A 293 6.29 -12.49 -12.76
N GLY A 294 5.80 -11.38 -12.21
CA GLY A 294 4.84 -10.50 -12.88
C GLY A 294 5.38 -9.97 -14.21
N ILE A 295 6.65 -9.52 -14.23
CA ILE A 295 7.32 -9.11 -15.48
C ILE A 295 7.36 -10.28 -16.46
N LEU A 296 7.84 -11.45 -16.03
CA LEU A 296 7.91 -12.62 -16.91
C LEU A 296 6.54 -12.99 -17.50
N VAL A 297 5.49 -13.03 -16.67
CA VAL A 297 4.12 -13.31 -17.13
C VAL A 297 3.64 -12.28 -18.14
N SER A 298 3.93 -10.99 -17.92
CA SER A 298 3.53 -9.92 -18.86
C SER A 298 4.16 -10.05 -20.25
N MET A 299 5.30 -10.73 -20.37
CA MET A 299 5.97 -10.96 -21.67
C MET A 299 5.29 -12.05 -22.51
N PHE A 300 4.43 -12.88 -21.92
CA PHE A 300 3.72 -13.98 -22.59
C PHE A 300 2.23 -13.68 -22.85
N LEU A 301 1.75 -12.50 -22.44
CA LEU A 301 0.40 -11.99 -22.64
C LEU A 301 0.43 -10.80 -23.60
#